data_AF-A0A0F9SLH8-F1
#
_entry.id   AF-A0A0F9SLH8-F1
#
_cell.length_a   1.000
_cell.length_b   1.000
_cell.length_c   1.000
_cell.angle_alpha   90.00
_cell.angle_beta   90.00
_cell.angle_gamma   90.00
#
_symmetry.space_group_name_H-M   'P 1'
#
loop_
_entity.id
_entity.type
_entity.pdbx_description
1 polymer ?
#
loop_
_entity_poly.entity_id
_entity_poly.type
_entity_poly.pdbx_seq_one_letter_code
_entity_poly.pdbx_strand_id
1 'polypeptide(L)'
;MTIAEKISVRHTPFKSARMGVCQALTIALLLSAPFGVHAKAAEPDKYTPVAPTIDQARANILIARQLQFTHFRDLSINDKLSGDVFDAYLSYLDGQKIYLTGSDVQTLGKVRSRLGSALKTGQLQPGFDIYNLVQQRVIERLHFALDTLDDGIENLNFNTHESILLDRSDAEWEPDKKALDELWMKRIKNAVLAQRLSGAEDDAITDTLKRRYEGQLKRAYQARSEDAFQAYMNAFTGMWDPHTSYFSPRTSENFNINMSLSLEGIGAVLQADNEYTKVVRLVPGGPASKQGQLKPADRIVSVAQEGEKPVNV
;
A
#
# COMPACT_ATOMS: atom_id res chain seq x y z
N MET A 1 6.13 -40.20 18.66
CA MET A 1 5.64 -41.57 18.42
C MET A 1 6.39 -42.12 17.22
N THR A 2 7.18 -43.15 17.48
CA THR A 2 8.05 -43.90 16.58
C THR A 2 7.24 -44.75 15.61
N ILE A 3 7.77 -45.01 14.41
CA ILE A 3 7.63 -46.19 13.51
C ILE A 3 8.03 -45.69 12.10
N ALA A 4 8.85 -46.32 11.26
CA ALA A 4 9.89 -47.34 11.34
C ALA A 4 10.57 -47.35 9.96
N GLU A 5 11.88 -47.53 9.90
CA GLU A 5 12.61 -47.94 8.69
C GLU A 5 12.26 -49.39 8.30
N LYS A 6 12.36 -49.75 7.01
CA LYS A 6 13.21 -50.86 6.52
C LYS A 6 13.14 -51.12 5.00
N ILE A 7 14.31 -50.99 4.36
CA ILE A 7 15.05 -51.99 3.53
C ILE A 7 14.48 -52.46 2.15
N SER A 8 15.12 -51.93 1.09
CA SER A 8 15.78 -52.55 -0.08
C SER A 8 15.56 -54.03 -0.47
N VAL A 9 15.31 -54.30 -1.78
CA VAL A 9 15.95 -55.40 -2.57
C VAL A 9 16.06 -55.00 -4.06
N ARG A 10 17.22 -55.28 -4.69
CA ARG A 10 17.54 -55.21 -6.14
C ARG A 10 17.21 -56.54 -6.83
N HIS A 11 16.81 -56.51 -8.12
CA HIS A 11 17.39 -57.37 -9.17
C HIS A 11 16.96 -56.96 -10.60
N THR A 12 17.94 -56.43 -11.34
CA THR A 12 18.39 -56.64 -12.74
C THR A 12 17.46 -56.96 -13.94
N PRO A 13 17.93 -56.62 -15.18
CA PRO A 13 17.13 -56.34 -16.37
C PRO A 13 17.25 -57.42 -17.48
N PHE A 14 16.52 -57.29 -18.60
CA PHE A 14 16.91 -57.75 -19.95
C PHE A 14 15.93 -57.17 -21.00
N LYS A 15 16.44 -56.44 -22.02
CA LYS A 15 16.55 -56.80 -23.46
C LYS A 15 15.20 -56.88 -24.21
N SER A 16 15.02 -56.44 -25.46
CA SER A 16 15.91 -56.08 -26.58
C SER A 16 15.04 -55.68 -27.77
N ALA A 17 15.57 -54.87 -28.70
CA ALA A 17 15.34 -54.84 -30.17
C ALA A 17 15.48 -53.39 -30.66
N ARG A 18 16.19 -53.03 -31.73
CA ARG A 18 16.83 -53.75 -32.84
C ARG A 18 17.85 -52.79 -33.50
N MET A 19 18.80 -53.37 -34.23
CA MET A 19 19.60 -52.79 -35.33
C MET A 19 18.77 -51.83 -36.21
N GLY A 20 19.28 -50.80 -36.88
CA GLY A 20 20.62 -50.54 -37.42
C GLY A 20 20.45 -50.09 -38.88
N VAL A 21 21.13 -48.99 -39.23
CA VAL A 21 21.48 -48.50 -40.59
C VAL A 21 20.35 -47.92 -41.47
N CYS A 22 20.46 -46.62 -41.80
CA CYS A 22 20.54 -46.13 -43.19
C CYS A 22 20.68 -44.61 -43.24
N GLN A 23 21.66 -44.14 -44.01
CA GLN A 23 21.84 -42.75 -44.43
C GLN A 23 20.69 -42.33 -45.36
N ALA A 24 20.14 -41.13 -45.16
CA ALA A 24 19.62 -40.33 -46.26
C ALA A 24 19.52 -38.85 -45.85
N LEU A 25 20.27 -38.04 -46.58
CA LEU A 25 20.18 -36.59 -46.71
C LEU A 25 18.71 -36.14 -46.85
N THR A 26 18.26 -35.18 -46.04
CA THR A 26 17.26 -34.19 -46.46
C THR A 26 17.38 -32.96 -45.56
N ILE A 27 17.85 -31.88 -46.18
CA ILE A 27 17.87 -30.53 -45.64
C ILE A 27 16.41 -30.05 -45.59
N ALA A 28 15.85 -29.93 -44.39
CA ALA A 28 14.62 -29.19 -44.15
C ALA A 28 14.93 -28.05 -43.18
N LEU A 29 14.96 -26.85 -43.76
CA LEU A 29 15.16 -25.56 -43.12
C LEU A 29 14.04 -25.32 -42.08
N LEU A 30 14.27 -25.75 -40.84
CA LEU A 30 13.44 -25.35 -39.70
C LEU A 30 13.83 -23.92 -39.33
N LEU A 31 12.99 -22.97 -39.76
CA LEU A 31 12.97 -21.59 -39.32
C LEU A 31 12.83 -21.58 -37.78
N SER A 32 13.95 -21.48 -37.07
CA SER A 32 13.98 -21.20 -35.64
C SER A 32 13.58 -19.74 -35.45
N ALA A 33 12.28 -19.49 -35.27
CA ALA A 33 11.82 -18.23 -34.71
C ALA A 33 12.37 -18.15 -33.27
N PRO A 34 13.13 -17.11 -32.91
CA PRO A 34 13.40 -16.85 -31.51
C PRO A 34 12.05 -16.52 -30.87
N PHE A 35 11.56 -17.40 -30.00
CA PHE A 35 10.52 -17.05 -29.05
C PHE A 35 11.09 -15.95 -28.18
N GLY A 36 10.84 -14.71 -28.59
CA GLY A 36 11.03 -13.54 -27.74
C GLY A 36 10.19 -13.79 -26.50
N VAL A 37 10.88 -14.00 -25.38
CA VAL A 37 10.30 -13.80 -24.06
C VAL A 37 9.94 -12.32 -24.02
N HIS A 38 8.71 -12.00 -24.43
CA HIS A 38 8.10 -10.74 -24.06
C HIS A 38 7.96 -10.80 -22.54
N ALA A 39 9.00 -10.32 -21.84
CA ALA A 39 8.80 -9.73 -20.54
C ALA A 39 7.64 -8.77 -20.72
N LYS A 40 6.49 -9.11 -20.13
CA LYS A 40 5.38 -8.18 -20.01
C LYS A 40 5.95 -7.05 -19.17
N ALA A 41 6.43 -6.00 -19.83
CA ALA A 41 6.79 -4.76 -19.16
C ALA A 41 5.59 -4.45 -18.26
N ALA A 42 5.84 -4.33 -16.96
CA ALA A 42 4.82 -3.90 -16.02
C ALA A 42 4.27 -2.60 -16.61
N GLU A 43 3.02 -2.61 -17.05
CA GLU A 43 2.36 -1.38 -17.45
C GLU A 43 2.48 -0.41 -16.26
N PRO A 44 2.71 0.89 -16.48
CA PRO A 44 2.79 1.83 -15.38
C PRO A 44 1.53 1.64 -14.54
N ASP A 45 1.73 1.26 -13.27
CA ASP A 45 0.66 0.96 -12.33
C ASP A 45 -0.30 2.16 -12.36
N LYS A 46 -1.49 2.00 -12.95
CA LYS A 46 -2.50 3.06 -12.96
C LYS A 46 -3.40 2.86 -11.77
N TYR A 47 -3.62 3.92 -11.00
CA TYR A 47 -4.62 3.89 -9.95
C TYR A 47 -5.98 3.55 -10.52
N THR A 48 -6.58 2.49 -9.99
CA THR A 48 -7.95 2.12 -10.29
C THR A 48 -8.82 2.62 -9.14
N PRO A 49 -9.81 3.50 -9.40
CA PRO A 49 -10.72 3.97 -8.36
C PRO A 49 -11.36 2.80 -7.62
N VAL A 50 -11.32 2.87 -6.30
CA VAL A 50 -11.90 1.84 -5.45
C VAL A 50 -13.39 2.10 -5.25
N ALA A 51 -14.15 1.02 -5.12
CA ALA A 51 -15.60 1.06 -4.90
C ALA A 51 -15.98 0.23 -3.67
N PRO A 52 -17.07 0.60 -2.97
CA PRO A 52 -17.54 -0.17 -1.83
C PRO A 52 -18.07 -1.54 -2.25
N THR A 53 -17.80 -2.55 -1.44
CA THR A 53 -18.37 -3.89 -1.62
C THR A 53 -19.72 -4.02 -0.89
N ILE A 54 -20.52 -5.01 -1.30
CA ILE A 54 -21.81 -5.31 -0.63
C ILE A 54 -21.59 -5.64 0.85
N ASP A 55 -20.51 -6.37 1.16
CA ASP A 55 -20.20 -6.76 2.54
C ASP A 55 -19.77 -5.57 3.39
N GLN A 56 -19.04 -4.60 2.81
CA GLN A 56 -18.72 -3.34 3.49
C GLN A 56 -19.98 -2.51 3.76
N ALA A 57 -20.91 -2.44 2.81
CA ALA A 57 -22.19 -1.76 3.01
C ALA A 57 -23.00 -2.39 4.16
N ARG A 58 -23.05 -3.73 4.23
CA ARG A 58 -23.68 -4.46 5.33
C ARG A 58 -22.95 -4.24 6.66
N ALA A 59 -21.62 -4.34 6.65
CA ALA A 59 -20.79 -4.12 7.84
C ALA A 59 -21.00 -2.71 8.40
N ASN A 60 -21.04 -1.69 7.55
CA ASN A 60 -21.33 -0.32 7.96
C ASN A 60 -22.67 -0.19 8.69
N ILE A 61 -23.75 -0.80 8.17
CA ILE A 61 -25.07 -0.75 8.82
C ILE A 61 -25.01 -1.41 10.21
N LEU A 62 -24.30 -2.54 10.34
CA LEU A 62 -24.12 -3.22 11.62
C LEU A 62 -23.30 -2.38 12.60
N ILE A 63 -22.20 -1.79 12.14
CA ILE A 63 -21.34 -0.90 12.95
C ILE A 63 -22.15 0.30 13.44
N ALA A 64 -22.88 0.97 12.55
CA ALA A 64 -23.70 2.13 12.90
C ALA A 64 -24.76 1.78 13.97
N ARG A 65 -25.42 0.62 13.85
CA ARG A 65 -26.37 0.13 14.86
C ARG A 65 -25.70 -0.22 16.17
N GLN A 66 -24.56 -0.92 16.14
CA GLN A 66 -23.82 -1.31 17.33
C GLN A 66 -23.38 -0.07 18.12
N LEU A 67 -22.85 0.95 17.43
CA LEU A 67 -22.44 2.19 18.06
C LEU A 67 -23.63 2.99 18.61
N GLN A 68 -24.75 3.01 17.89
CA GLN A 68 -25.92 3.76 18.33
C GLN A 68 -26.61 3.14 19.55
N PHE A 69 -26.67 1.81 19.64
CA PHE A 69 -27.47 1.12 20.66
C PHE A 69 -26.68 0.44 21.77
N THR A 70 -25.36 0.26 21.61
CA THR A 70 -24.54 -0.49 22.57
C THR A 70 -23.34 0.29 23.08
N HIS A 71 -22.94 1.37 22.41
CA HIS A 71 -21.83 2.19 22.90
C HIS A 71 -22.22 2.92 24.20
N PHE A 72 -21.25 3.08 25.10
CA PHE A 72 -21.46 3.75 26.39
C PHE A 72 -21.91 5.20 26.23
N ARG A 73 -21.27 5.93 25.31
CA ARG A 73 -21.65 7.29 24.93
C ARG A 73 -22.86 7.26 24.00
N ASP A 74 -23.96 7.85 24.44
CA ASP A 74 -25.17 8.02 23.63
C ASP A 74 -24.97 9.15 22.61
N LEU A 75 -24.89 8.78 21.33
CA LEU A 75 -24.84 9.70 20.21
C LEU A 75 -25.86 9.29 19.17
N SER A 76 -26.62 10.28 18.70
CA SER A 76 -27.50 10.13 17.55
C SER A 76 -26.77 10.48 16.26
N ILE A 77 -26.90 9.60 15.26
CA ILE A 77 -26.42 9.90 13.90
C ILE A 77 -27.37 10.93 13.27
N ASN A 78 -26.94 12.19 13.21
CA ASN A 78 -27.68 13.33 12.67
C ASN A 78 -26.78 14.17 11.75
N ASP A 79 -27.32 15.23 11.15
CA ASP A 79 -26.57 16.07 10.19
C ASP A 79 -25.35 16.76 10.82
N LYS A 80 -25.40 17.06 12.12
CA LYS A 80 -24.24 17.60 12.85
C LYS A 80 -23.12 16.56 12.90
N LEU A 81 -23.43 15.32 13.32
CA LEU A 81 -22.45 14.23 13.32
C LEU A 81 -21.93 13.97 11.91
N SER A 82 -22.77 14.04 10.87
CA SER A 82 -22.31 13.93 9.48
C SER A 82 -21.22 14.96 9.14
N GLY A 83 -21.41 16.20 9.58
CA GLY A 83 -20.44 17.28 9.40
C GLY A 83 -19.14 17.02 10.15
N ASP A 84 -19.25 16.60 11.41
CA ASP A 84 -18.09 16.28 12.26
C ASP A 84 -17.29 15.09 11.68
N VAL A 85 -17.97 14.05 11.18
CA VAL A 85 -17.36 12.89 10.49
C VAL A 85 -16.67 13.31 9.20
N PHE A 86 -17.27 14.20 8.41
CA PHE A 86 -16.64 14.71 7.20
C PHE A 86 -15.32 15.43 7.49
N ASP A 87 -15.33 16.31 8.50
CA ASP A 87 -14.14 17.06 8.89
C ASP A 87 -13.04 16.11 9.43
N ALA A 88 -13.43 15.14 10.27
CA ALA A 88 -12.52 14.12 10.76
C ALA A 88 -11.96 13.23 9.64
N TYR A 89 -12.78 12.91 8.64
CA TYR A 89 -12.36 12.11 7.50
C TYR A 89 -11.39 12.85 6.60
N LEU A 90 -11.64 14.14 6.31
CA LEU A 90 -10.67 14.98 5.61
C LEU A 90 -9.37 15.13 6.40
N SER A 91 -9.46 15.29 7.73
CA SER A 91 -8.26 15.33 8.58
C SER A 91 -7.49 14.02 8.60
N TYR A 92 -8.18 12.87 8.49
CA TYR A 92 -7.54 11.56 8.40
C TYR A 92 -6.80 11.38 7.07
N LEU A 93 -7.40 11.86 5.98
CA LEU A 93 -6.84 11.72 4.62
C LEU A 93 -5.74 12.74 4.31
N ASP A 94 -5.93 14.00 4.71
CA ASP A 94 -5.00 15.10 4.45
C ASP A 94 -5.00 16.13 5.59
N GLY A 95 -4.65 15.67 6.81
CA GLY A 95 -4.59 16.52 8.00
C GLY A 95 -3.53 17.64 7.93
N GLN A 96 -2.52 17.52 7.07
CA GLN A 96 -1.51 18.56 6.86
C GLN A 96 -1.84 19.51 5.71
N LYS A 97 -2.99 19.29 5.03
CA LYS A 97 -3.54 20.16 3.99
C LYS A 97 -2.54 20.43 2.87
N ILE A 98 -1.95 19.35 2.36
CA ILE A 98 -0.88 19.39 1.35
C ILE A 98 -1.27 18.76 0.03
N TYR A 99 -2.39 18.05 -0.07
CA TYR A 99 -2.82 17.38 -1.30
C TYR A 99 -4.03 18.07 -1.93
N LEU A 100 -5.03 18.45 -1.14
CA LEU A 100 -6.23 19.09 -1.66
C LEU A 100 -6.09 20.61 -1.77
N THR A 101 -6.80 21.19 -2.73
CA THR A 101 -6.97 22.64 -2.84
C THR A 101 -8.25 23.10 -2.15
N GLY A 102 -8.36 24.40 -1.85
CA GLY A 102 -9.59 24.99 -1.35
C GLY A 102 -10.79 24.76 -2.28
N SER A 103 -10.55 24.69 -3.59
CA SER A 103 -11.59 24.38 -4.59
C SER A 103 -12.09 22.93 -4.51
N ASP A 104 -11.20 21.97 -4.24
CA ASP A 104 -11.55 20.58 -4.02
C ASP A 104 -12.41 20.46 -2.75
N VAL A 105 -11.97 21.08 -1.65
CA VAL A 105 -12.69 21.05 -0.36
C VAL A 105 -14.08 21.67 -0.47
N GLN A 106 -14.23 22.78 -1.20
CA GLN A 106 -15.54 23.38 -1.46
C GLN A 106 -16.46 22.44 -2.25
N THR A 107 -15.92 21.70 -3.22
CA THR A 107 -16.69 20.71 -3.99
C THR A 107 -17.12 19.54 -3.11
N LEU A 108 -16.21 19.04 -2.27
CA LEU A 108 -16.51 17.98 -1.29
C LEU A 108 -17.50 18.43 -0.22
N GLY A 109 -17.51 19.73 0.13
CA GLY A 109 -18.48 20.30 1.06
C GLY A 109 -19.94 20.06 0.67
N LYS A 110 -20.25 19.85 -0.62
CA LYS A 110 -21.60 19.52 -1.11
C LYS A 110 -22.11 18.17 -0.64
N VAL A 111 -21.22 17.22 -0.34
CA VAL A 111 -21.60 15.88 0.16
C VAL A 111 -21.56 15.77 1.69
N ARG A 112 -21.12 16.82 2.39
CA ARG A 112 -20.95 16.86 3.85
C ARG A 112 -22.19 16.38 4.64
N SER A 113 -23.38 16.87 4.29
CA SER A 113 -24.63 16.47 4.97
C SER A 113 -25.10 15.05 4.62
N ARG A 114 -24.68 14.52 3.46
CA ARG A 114 -25.10 13.20 2.98
C ARG A 114 -24.34 12.04 3.63
N LEU A 115 -23.16 12.30 4.20
CA LEU A 115 -22.29 11.25 4.75
C LEU A 115 -22.92 10.52 5.95
N GLY A 116 -23.57 11.20 6.90
CA GLY A 116 -24.23 10.49 8.01
C GLY A 116 -25.50 9.74 7.60
N SER A 117 -26.22 10.20 6.58
CA SER A 117 -27.32 9.42 5.99
C SER A 117 -26.80 8.17 5.28
N ALA A 118 -25.65 8.28 4.60
CA ALA A 118 -24.94 7.16 4.00
C ALA A 118 -24.50 6.12 5.03
N LEU A 119 -24.09 6.54 6.23
CA LEU A 119 -23.73 5.63 7.33
C LEU A 119 -24.91 4.80 7.83
N LYS A 120 -26.15 5.33 7.80
CA LYS A 120 -27.34 4.56 8.17
C LYS A 120 -27.82 3.61 7.08
N THR A 121 -27.73 4.05 5.82
CA THR A 121 -28.33 3.34 4.67
C THR A 121 -27.35 2.39 3.98
N GLY A 122 -26.06 2.44 4.31
CA GLY A 122 -25.02 1.66 3.63
C GLY A 122 -24.59 2.25 2.28
N GLN A 123 -24.99 3.48 1.95
CA GLN A 123 -24.62 4.16 0.70
C GLN A 123 -23.22 4.77 0.80
N LEU A 124 -22.19 3.93 0.79
CA LEU A 124 -20.81 4.33 1.05
C LEU A 124 -20.13 5.09 -0.09
N GLN A 125 -20.74 5.14 -1.29
CA GLN A 125 -20.13 5.71 -2.49
C GLN A 125 -19.54 7.12 -2.29
N PRO A 126 -20.23 8.09 -1.63
CA PRO A 126 -19.66 9.42 -1.44
C PRO A 126 -18.37 9.43 -0.61
N GLY A 127 -18.22 8.52 0.36
CA GLY A 127 -16.98 8.38 1.15
C GLY A 127 -15.83 7.81 0.32
N PHE A 128 -16.13 6.90 -0.60
CA PHE A 128 -15.18 6.33 -1.55
C PHE A 128 -14.79 7.35 -2.64
N ASP A 129 -15.72 8.17 -3.11
CA ASP A 129 -15.45 9.22 -4.08
C ASP A 129 -14.45 10.26 -3.51
N ILE A 130 -14.62 10.65 -2.24
CA ILE A 130 -13.66 11.50 -1.52
C ILE A 130 -12.28 10.82 -1.45
N TYR A 131 -12.23 9.54 -1.08
CA TYR A 131 -10.97 8.79 -1.00
C TYR A 131 -10.26 8.75 -2.35
N ASN A 132 -10.99 8.42 -3.42
CA ASN A 132 -10.47 8.34 -4.78
C ASN A 132 -9.92 9.69 -5.24
N LEU A 133 -10.61 10.80 -4.95
CA LEU A 133 -10.13 12.14 -5.26
C LEU A 133 -8.82 12.46 -4.52
N VAL A 134 -8.73 12.16 -3.22
CA VAL A 134 -7.50 12.36 -2.46
C VAL A 134 -6.36 11.51 -3.03
N GLN A 135 -6.61 10.23 -3.33
CA GLN A 135 -5.59 9.36 -3.93
C GLN A 135 -5.08 9.91 -5.27
N GLN A 136 -5.98 10.39 -6.12
CA GLN A 136 -5.60 11.05 -7.38
C GLN A 136 -4.70 12.27 -7.12
N ARG A 137 -5.06 13.14 -6.17
CA ARG A 137 -4.25 14.31 -5.79
C ARG A 137 -2.89 13.92 -5.21
N VAL A 138 -2.83 12.87 -4.39
CA VAL A 138 -1.56 12.32 -3.88
C VAL A 138 -0.67 11.87 -5.03
N ILE A 139 -1.22 11.11 -5.98
CA ILE A 139 -0.48 10.63 -7.16
C ILE A 139 0.03 11.79 -8.01
N GLU A 140 -0.81 12.79 -8.30
CA GLU A 140 -0.41 14.00 -9.04
C GLU A 140 0.75 14.72 -8.33
N ARG A 141 0.74 14.78 -7.00
CA ARG A 141 1.79 15.43 -6.21
C ARG A 141 3.08 14.62 -6.14
N LEU A 142 2.99 13.31 -6.12
CA LEU A 142 4.15 12.43 -6.19
C LEU A 142 4.83 12.50 -7.55
N HIS A 143 4.05 12.55 -8.64
CA HIS A 143 4.60 12.82 -9.98
C HIS A 143 5.28 14.19 -10.04
N PHE A 144 4.64 15.25 -9.55
CA PHE A 144 5.27 16.57 -9.48
C PHE A 144 6.60 16.55 -8.71
N ALA A 145 6.67 15.82 -7.60
CA ALA A 145 7.90 15.69 -6.83
C ALA A 145 8.98 14.91 -7.57
N LEU A 146 8.61 13.84 -8.30
CA LEU A 146 9.54 13.08 -9.13
C LEU A 146 10.07 13.92 -10.30
N ASP A 147 9.19 14.60 -11.03
CA ASP A 147 9.54 15.51 -12.13
C ASP A 147 10.51 16.60 -11.63
N THR A 148 10.25 17.19 -10.46
CA THR A 148 11.13 18.20 -9.84
C THR A 148 12.53 17.64 -9.53
N LEU A 149 12.63 16.35 -9.16
CA LEU A 149 13.93 15.70 -8.91
C LEU A 149 14.61 15.28 -10.21
N ASP A 150 13.85 14.95 -11.25
CA ASP A 150 14.37 14.66 -12.60
C ASP A 150 14.94 15.92 -13.26
N ASP A 151 14.32 17.07 -13.02
CA ASP A 151 14.84 18.39 -13.43
C ASP A 151 16.16 18.77 -12.72
N GLY A 152 16.54 18.04 -11.67
CA GLY A 152 17.83 18.17 -10.98
C GLY A 152 17.79 19.09 -9.76
N ILE A 153 18.29 18.58 -8.63
CA ILE A 153 18.31 19.32 -7.35
C ILE A 153 19.27 20.53 -7.36
N GLU A 154 20.19 20.59 -8.31
CA GLU A 154 21.10 21.72 -8.52
C GLU A 154 20.35 22.99 -8.94
N ASN A 155 19.21 22.84 -9.62
CA ASN A 155 18.36 23.95 -10.04
C ASN A 155 17.57 24.57 -8.87
N LEU A 156 17.57 23.93 -7.71
CA LEU A 156 16.92 24.46 -6.51
C LEU A 156 17.77 25.56 -5.89
N ASN A 157 17.19 26.77 -5.81
CA ASN A 157 17.85 27.90 -5.15
C ASN A 157 17.67 27.84 -3.62
N PHE A 158 18.79 27.77 -2.90
CA PHE A 158 18.88 27.77 -1.43
C PHE A 158 19.47 29.08 -0.86
N ASN A 159 19.77 30.07 -1.69
CA ASN A 159 20.34 31.35 -1.28
C ASN A 159 19.27 32.40 -0.91
N THR A 160 17.99 32.01 -0.93
CA THR A 160 16.86 32.87 -0.59
C THR A 160 16.45 32.70 0.87
N HIS A 161 15.88 33.74 1.47
CA HIS A 161 15.30 33.65 2.81
C HIS A 161 13.87 33.11 2.71
N GLU A 162 13.73 31.79 2.80
CA GLU A 162 12.45 31.09 2.76
C GLU A 162 12.18 30.38 4.10
N SER A 163 10.90 30.26 4.46
CA SER A 163 10.46 29.50 5.62
C SER A 163 9.35 28.53 5.23
N ILE A 164 9.30 27.40 5.92
CA ILE A 164 8.23 26.41 5.80
C ILE A 164 7.64 26.08 7.17
N LEU A 165 6.30 26.07 7.23
CA LEU A 165 5.58 25.60 8.40
C LEU A 165 5.54 24.06 8.35
N LEU A 166 6.14 23.40 9.35
CA LEU A 166 6.23 21.94 9.41
C LEU A 166 4.91 21.29 9.81
N ASP A 167 4.21 21.86 10.80
CA ASP A 167 2.89 21.41 11.21
C ASP A 167 1.81 22.34 10.66
N ARG A 168 1.02 21.80 9.74
CA ARG A 168 -0.04 22.51 9.02
C ARG A 168 -1.44 22.01 9.40
N SER A 169 -1.60 21.32 10.53
CA SER A 169 -2.91 20.86 11.00
C SER A 169 -3.95 21.99 11.04
N ASP A 170 -3.51 23.16 11.45
CA ASP A 170 -4.36 24.34 11.66
C ASP A 170 -4.29 25.35 10.50
N ALA A 171 -3.45 25.09 9.48
CA ALA A 171 -3.30 25.99 8.34
C ALA A 171 -4.57 26.03 7.46
N GLU A 172 -4.76 27.07 6.66
CA GLU A 172 -5.81 27.04 5.64
C GLU A 172 -5.40 26.18 4.44
N TRP A 173 -6.39 25.68 3.71
CA TRP A 173 -6.17 24.98 2.45
C TRP A 173 -5.63 25.95 1.41
N GLU A 174 -4.62 25.52 0.64
CA GLU A 174 -4.09 26.38 -0.42
C GLU A 174 -5.18 26.67 -1.47
N PRO A 175 -5.31 27.93 -1.94
CA PRO A 175 -6.45 28.36 -2.73
C PRO A 175 -6.49 27.70 -4.12
N ASP A 176 -5.33 27.46 -4.72
CA ASP A 176 -5.19 26.94 -6.07
C ASP A 176 -4.00 25.98 -6.21
N LYS A 177 -3.88 25.40 -7.41
CA LYS A 177 -2.79 24.47 -7.74
C LYS A 177 -1.42 25.13 -7.62
N LYS A 178 -1.28 26.41 -8.00
CA LYS A 178 0.02 27.10 -8.03
C LYS A 178 0.54 27.34 -6.62
N ALA A 179 -0.29 27.80 -5.70
CA ALA A 179 0.06 27.94 -4.28
C ALA A 179 0.45 26.58 -3.68
N LEU A 180 -0.24 25.51 -4.07
CA LEU A 180 0.10 24.16 -3.65
C LEU A 180 1.42 23.66 -4.28
N ASP A 181 1.72 24.00 -5.53
CA ASP A 181 3.00 23.71 -6.18
C ASP A 181 4.16 24.41 -5.42
N GLU A 182 3.98 25.69 -5.05
CA GLU A 182 4.96 26.43 -4.26
C GLU A 182 5.19 25.81 -2.86
N LEU A 183 4.13 25.33 -2.21
CA LEU A 183 4.24 24.58 -0.95
C LEU A 183 5.06 23.30 -1.13
N TRP A 184 4.79 22.54 -2.19
CA TRP A 184 5.53 21.32 -2.49
C TRP A 184 7.00 21.59 -2.84
N MET A 185 7.29 22.65 -3.59
CA MET A 185 8.66 23.07 -3.85
C MET A 185 9.41 23.35 -2.55
N LYS A 186 8.80 24.07 -1.59
CA LYS A 186 9.41 24.30 -0.27
C LYS A 186 9.62 23.00 0.50
N ARG A 187 8.70 22.04 0.41
CA ARG A 187 8.83 20.71 1.06
C ARG A 187 9.98 19.90 0.45
N ILE A 188 10.12 19.89 -0.87
CA ILE A 188 11.21 19.20 -1.58
C ILE A 188 12.55 19.86 -1.24
N LYS A 189 12.63 21.20 -1.28
CA LYS A 189 13.81 21.95 -0.83
C LYS A 189 14.18 21.60 0.61
N ASN A 190 13.21 21.57 1.52
CA ASN A 190 13.46 21.18 2.92
C ASN A 190 13.99 19.74 3.05
N ALA A 191 13.46 18.81 2.25
CA ALA A 191 13.94 17.42 2.23
C ALA A 191 15.37 17.30 1.69
N VAL A 192 15.71 18.04 0.63
CA VAL A 192 17.07 18.11 0.08
C VAL A 192 18.03 18.76 1.08
N LEU A 193 17.65 19.92 1.65
CA LEU A 193 18.45 20.64 2.61
C LEU A 193 18.77 19.78 3.85
N ALA A 194 17.78 19.05 4.37
CA ALA A 194 17.98 18.14 5.50
C ALA A 194 19.05 17.07 5.22
N GLN A 195 19.14 16.56 3.98
CA GLN A 195 20.15 15.58 3.59
C GLN A 195 21.51 16.21 3.29
N ARG A 196 21.55 17.42 2.72
CA ARG A 196 22.81 18.17 2.57
C ARG A 196 23.43 18.49 3.93
N LEU A 197 22.61 18.89 4.89
CA LEU A 197 23.04 19.16 6.27
C LEU A 197 23.52 17.89 7.01
N SER A 198 23.07 16.70 6.62
CA SER A 198 23.60 15.44 7.15
C SER A 198 24.88 14.97 6.44
N GLY A 199 25.36 15.72 5.43
CA GLY A 199 26.60 15.44 4.71
C GLY A 199 26.44 14.43 3.57
N ALA A 200 25.23 14.21 3.04
CA ALA A 200 25.03 13.37 1.86
C ALA A 200 25.40 14.12 0.57
N GLU A 201 25.98 13.40 -0.39
CA GLU A 201 26.28 13.90 -1.73
C GLU A 201 25.02 14.03 -2.58
N ASP A 202 24.97 15.02 -3.47
CA ASP A 202 23.78 15.39 -4.24
C ASP A 202 23.18 14.24 -5.09
N ASP A 203 24.03 13.39 -5.68
CA ASP A 203 23.59 12.18 -6.40
C ASP A 203 22.86 11.21 -5.46
N ALA A 204 23.44 10.96 -4.28
CA ALA A 204 22.86 10.06 -3.29
C ALA A 204 21.56 10.61 -2.70
N ILE A 205 21.44 11.94 -2.57
CA ILE A 205 20.21 12.62 -2.16
C ILE A 205 19.12 12.38 -3.19
N THR A 206 19.42 12.61 -4.47
CA THR A 206 18.48 12.44 -5.58
C THR A 206 17.98 11.00 -5.64
N ASP A 207 18.87 10.01 -5.62
CA ASP A 207 18.52 8.59 -5.64
C ASP A 207 17.67 8.16 -4.43
N THR A 208 17.95 8.73 -3.26
CA THR A 208 17.22 8.41 -2.03
C THR A 208 15.80 9.01 -2.06
N LEU A 209 15.66 10.25 -2.51
CA LEU A 209 14.37 10.92 -2.60
C LEU A 209 13.50 10.35 -3.72
N LYS A 210 14.06 10.07 -4.91
CA LYS A 210 13.33 9.41 -6.01
C LYS A 210 12.76 8.08 -5.56
N ARG A 211 13.60 7.19 -5.04
CA ARG A 211 13.18 5.88 -4.51
C ARG A 211 12.11 5.98 -3.42
N ARG A 212 12.19 7.00 -2.55
CA ARG A 212 11.17 7.27 -1.54
C ARG A 212 9.82 7.62 -2.18
N TYR A 213 9.81 8.55 -3.14
CA TYR A 213 8.58 9.01 -3.80
C TYR A 213 8.00 7.96 -4.73
N GLU A 214 8.83 7.21 -5.47
CA GLU A 214 8.42 6.03 -6.25
C GLU A 214 7.77 4.97 -5.35
N GLY A 215 8.37 4.69 -4.18
CA GLY A 215 7.79 3.76 -3.21
C GLY A 215 6.45 4.24 -2.65
N GLN A 216 6.28 5.56 -2.43
CA GLN A 216 4.98 6.14 -2.06
C GLN A 216 3.96 6.03 -3.20
N LEU A 217 4.40 6.26 -4.44
CA LEU A 217 3.56 6.19 -5.64
C LEU A 217 3.06 4.77 -5.89
N LYS A 218 3.95 3.77 -5.79
CA LYS A 218 3.59 2.35 -5.87
C LYS A 218 2.55 1.97 -4.81
N ARG A 219 2.70 2.45 -3.56
CA ARG A 219 1.69 2.22 -2.51
C ARG A 219 0.36 2.89 -2.82
N ALA A 220 0.37 4.11 -3.38
CA ALA A 220 -0.86 4.79 -3.78
C ALA A 220 -1.60 4.00 -4.87
N TYR A 221 -0.88 3.41 -5.83
CA TYR A 221 -1.47 2.55 -6.86
C TYR A 221 -2.03 1.23 -6.33
N GLN A 222 -1.47 0.72 -5.24
CA GLN A 222 -1.91 -0.52 -4.59
C GLN A 222 -3.05 -0.34 -3.57
N ALA A 223 -3.62 0.87 -3.47
CA ALA A 223 -4.70 1.16 -2.54
C ALA A 223 -5.93 0.28 -2.82
N ARG A 224 -6.50 -0.30 -1.76
CA ARG A 224 -7.62 -1.24 -1.86
C ARG A 224 -8.91 -0.66 -1.32
N SER A 225 -10.01 -1.30 -1.66
CA SER A 225 -11.34 -0.94 -1.15
C SER A 225 -11.41 -1.02 0.38
N GLU A 226 -10.72 -2.00 0.98
CA GLU A 226 -10.66 -2.17 2.43
C GLU A 226 -9.94 -1.00 3.14
N ASP A 227 -8.93 -0.40 2.51
CA ASP A 227 -8.20 0.74 3.06
C ASP A 227 -9.09 1.98 3.12
N ALA A 228 -9.83 2.25 2.03
CA ALA A 228 -10.81 3.32 1.95
C ALA A 228 -11.94 3.13 2.98
N PHE A 229 -12.47 1.90 3.09
CA PHE A 229 -13.49 1.58 4.07
C PHE A 229 -12.99 1.76 5.51
N GLN A 230 -11.77 1.29 5.81
CA GLN A 230 -11.18 1.43 7.14
C GLN A 230 -10.94 2.90 7.51
N ALA A 231 -10.41 3.71 6.58
CA ALA A 231 -10.23 5.14 6.78
C ALA A 231 -11.55 5.83 7.13
N TYR A 232 -12.61 5.53 6.35
CA TYR A 232 -13.93 6.13 6.56
C TYR A 232 -14.58 5.67 7.87
N MET A 233 -14.52 4.37 8.18
CA MET A 233 -15.06 3.83 9.43
C MET A 233 -14.30 4.32 10.66
N ASN A 234 -12.99 4.55 10.57
CA ASN A 234 -12.21 5.12 11.68
C ASN A 234 -12.53 6.59 11.93
N ALA A 235 -12.75 7.38 10.87
CA ALA A 235 -13.26 8.74 11.02
C ALA A 235 -14.64 8.76 11.69
N PHE A 236 -15.51 7.80 11.35
CA PHE A 236 -16.83 7.65 11.95
C PHE A 236 -16.79 7.19 13.42
N THR A 237 -16.14 6.05 13.68
CA THR A 237 -16.03 5.44 15.02
C THR A 237 -15.28 6.34 16.00
N GLY A 238 -14.23 7.04 15.54
CA GLY A 238 -13.49 8.00 16.36
C GLY A 238 -14.33 9.18 16.83
N MET A 239 -15.49 9.44 16.24
CA MET A 239 -16.43 10.42 16.79
C MET A 239 -16.97 9.98 18.15
N TRP A 240 -17.15 8.69 18.41
CA TRP A 240 -17.67 8.21 19.70
C TRP A 240 -16.68 8.35 20.83
N ASP A 241 -15.43 7.95 20.60
CA ASP A 241 -14.36 8.03 21.58
C ASP A 241 -13.01 7.72 20.89
N PRO A 242 -11.87 8.29 21.34
CA PRO A 242 -10.53 7.96 20.86
C PRO A 242 -10.17 6.46 20.92
N HIS A 243 -10.85 5.65 21.74
CA HIS A 243 -10.58 4.21 21.84
C HIS A 243 -11.55 3.34 21.04
N THR A 244 -12.46 3.94 20.27
CA THR A 244 -13.34 3.20 19.35
C THR A 244 -12.71 3.20 17.96
N SER A 245 -12.48 2.02 17.41
CA SER A 245 -11.87 1.87 16.09
C SER A 245 -12.46 0.70 15.33
N TYR A 246 -12.42 0.79 14.01
CA TYR A 246 -12.73 -0.30 13.10
C TYR A 246 -11.44 -0.92 12.56
N PHE A 247 -11.39 -2.26 12.57
CA PHE A 247 -10.31 -3.02 11.97
C PHE A 247 -10.82 -3.77 10.74
N SER A 248 -10.17 -3.56 9.59
CA SER A 248 -10.33 -4.45 8.43
C SER A 248 -9.94 -5.89 8.80
N PRO A 249 -10.39 -6.91 8.05
CA PRO A 249 -10.08 -8.32 8.35
C PRO A 249 -8.58 -8.57 8.59
N ARG A 250 -7.72 -7.99 7.74
CA ARG A 250 -6.26 -8.09 7.89
C ARG A 250 -5.73 -7.38 9.15
N THR A 251 -6.28 -6.22 9.48
CA THR A 251 -5.89 -5.48 10.70
C THR A 251 -6.36 -6.22 11.95
N SER A 252 -7.55 -6.83 11.90
CA SER A 252 -8.11 -7.66 12.97
C SER A 252 -7.27 -8.91 13.21
N GLU A 253 -6.85 -9.60 12.14
CA GLU A 253 -5.93 -10.74 12.23
C GLU A 253 -4.61 -10.33 12.91
N ASN A 254 -3.99 -9.23 12.47
CA ASN A 254 -2.78 -8.70 13.10
C ASN A 254 -2.98 -8.35 14.58
N PHE A 255 -4.12 -7.77 14.93
CA PHE A 255 -4.45 -7.48 16.33
C PHE A 255 -4.57 -8.77 17.15
N ASN A 256 -5.27 -9.77 16.64
CA ASN A 256 -5.43 -11.08 17.29
C ASN A 256 -4.10 -11.81 17.46
N ILE A 257 -3.19 -11.73 16.48
CA ILE A 257 -1.83 -12.27 16.59
C ILE A 257 -1.09 -11.61 17.75
N ASN A 258 -1.16 -10.27 17.85
CA ASN A 258 -0.50 -9.53 18.93
C ASN A 258 -1.10 -9.85 20.31
N MET A 259 -2.41 -10.11 20.40
CA MET A 259 -3.07 -10.45 21.66
C MET A 259 -2.86 -11.91 22.08
N SER A 260 -2.95 -12.84 21.13
CA SER A 260 -2.76 -14.28 21.40
C SER A 260 -1.28 -14.67 21.53
N LEU A 261 -0.36 -13.80 21.07
CA LEU A 261 1.07 -14.09 20.93
C LEU A 261 1.34 -15.35 20.10
N SER A 262 0.38 -15.73 19.25
CA SER A 262 0.42 -16.90 18.40
C SER A 262 0.22 -16.46 16.95
N LEU A 263 1.05 -17.01 16.07
CA LEU A 263 1.00 -16.78 14.64
C LEU A 263 1.17 -18.11 13.94
N GLU A 264 0.29 -18.39 12.99
CA GLU A 264 0.52 -19.45 12.00
C GLU A 264 1.30 -18.86 10.83
N GLY A 265 2.53 -19.33 10.61
CA GLY A 265 3.38 -18.84 9.53
C GLY A 265 4.81 -19.35 9.62
N ILE A 266 5.69 -18.77 8.80
CA ILE A 266 7.10 -19.19 8.71
C ILE A 266 7.94 -18.78 9.94
N GLY A 267 7.41 -17.93 10.83
CA GLY A 267 8.14 -17.43 12.00
C GLY A 267 9.23 -16.41 11.64
N ALA A 268 8.95 -15.49 10.71
CA ALA A 268 9.85 -14.41 10.33
C ALA A 268 9.14 -13.06 10.41
N VAL A 269 9.83 -12.04 10.92
CA VAL A 269 9.35 -10.66 10.87
C VAL A 269 9.86 -10.04 9.59
N LEU A 270 8.92 -9.67 8.73
CA LEU A 270 9.17 -9.10 7.42
C LEU A 270 8.92 -7.59 7.45
N GLN A 271 9.68 -6.86 6.65
CA GLN A 271 9.49 -5.44 6.44
C GLN A 271 9.58 -5.16 4.95
N ALA A 272 8.65 -4.36 4.44
CA ALA A 272 8.78 -3.80 3.11
C ALA A 272 9.90 -2.76 3.12
N ASP A 273 10.96 -3.02 2.36
CA ASP A 273 12.07 -2.10 2.13
C ASP A 273 12.09 -1.73 0.65
N ASN A 274 11.45 -0.60 0.35
CA ASN A 274 11.18 -0.12 -1.01
C ASN A 274 10.42 -1.15 -1.85
N GLU A 275 11.07 -1.74 -2.86
CA GLU A 275 10.47 -2.71 -3.76
C GLU A 275 10.57 -4.15 -3.27
N TYR A 276 11.36 -4.43 -2.23
CA TYR A 276 11.61 -5.79 -1.77
C TYR A 276 11.03 -6.03 -0.39
N THR A 277 10.58 -7.26 -0.15
CA THR A 277 10.27 -7.71 1.20
C THR A 277 11.54 -8.25 1.86
N LYS A 278 12.01 -7.58 2.92
CA LYS A 278 13.23 -7.92 3.66
C LYS A 278 12.90 -8.68 4.94
N VAL A 279 13.68 -9.72 5.24
CA VAL A 279 13.63 -10.41 6.52
C VAL A 279 14.38 -9.57 7.57
N VAL A 280 13.66 -9.02 8.55
CA VAL A 280 14.28 -8.24 9.64
C VAL A 280 14.90 -9.17 10.67
N ARG A 281 14.11 -10.14 11.15
CA ARG A 281 14.54 -11.13 12.13
C ARG A 281 13.73 -12.40 12.02
N LEU A 282 14.34 -13.51 12.43
CA LEU A 282 13.66 -14.80 12.58
C LEU A 282 13.25 -15.01 14.04
N VAL A 283 12.09 -15.63 14.23
CA VAL A 283 11.62 -16.02 15.56
C VAL A 283 12.39 -17.28 15.98
N PRO A 284 13.13 -17.25 17.10
CA PRO A 284 13.86 -18.43 17.58
C PRO A 284 12.93 -19.63 17.77
N GLY A 285 13.32 -20.79 17.25
CA GLY A 285 12.51 -22.02 17.32
C GLY A 285 11.34 -22.08 16.33
N GLY A 286 11.10 -21.02 15.56
CA GLY A 286 10.14 -21.00 14.45
C GLY A 286 10.61 -21.82 13.24
N PRO A 287 9.72 -22.14 12.27
CA PRO A 287 10.04 -22.95 11.10
C PRO A 287 11.24 -22.42 10.29
N ALA A 288 11.26 -21.13 9.96
CA ALA A 288 12.35 -20.51 9.19
C ALA A 288 13.70 -20.57 9.93
N SER A 289 13.69 -20.42 11.26
CA SER A 289 14.90 -20.54 12.08
C SER A 289 15.40 -21.99 12.16
N LYS A 290 14.50 -22.98 12.20
CA LYS A 290 14.86 -24.42 12.24
C LYS A 290 15.39 -24.92 10.91
N GLN A 291 14.86 -24.42 9.80
CA GLN A 291 15.29 -24.79 8.46
C GLN A 291 16.65 -24.19 8.10
N GLY A 292 16.98 -23.00 8.64
CA GLY A 292 18.30 -22.36 8.50
C GLY A 292 18.65 -21.83 7.12
N GLN A 293 17.75 -21.94 6.14
CA GLN A 293 17.95 -21.44 4.77
C GLN A 293 17.73 -19.93 4.66
N LEU A 294 16.78 -19.39 5.42
CA LEU A 294 16.54 -17.95 5.51
C LEU A 294 17.44 -17.35 6.59
N LYS A 295 17.96 -16.15 6.32
CA LYS A 295 18.77 -15.36 7.25
C LYS A 295 18.24 -13.93 7.36
N PRO A 296 18.54 -13.23 8.48
CA PRO A 296 18.29 -11.79 8.56
C PRO A 296 18.95 -11.05 7.39
N ALA A 297 18.27 -10.03 6.87
CA ALA A 297 18.60 -9.24 5.69
C ALA A 297 18.42 -9.91 4.32
N ASP A 298 17.95 -11.16 4.26
CA ASP A 298 17.55 -11.78 3.00
C ASP A 298 16.33 -11.06 2.39
N ARG A 299 16.23 -11.10 1.06
CA ARG A 299 15.13 -10.53 0.29
C ARG A 299 14.26 -11.65 -0.26
N ILE A 300 12.95 -11.54 -0.05
CA ILE A 300 11.96 -12.45 -0.62
C ILE A 300 11.51 -11.85 -1.96
N VAL A 301 11.79 -12.57 -3.05
CA VAL A 301 11.47 -12.14 -4.43
C VAL A 301 10.22 -12.82 -5.00
N SER A 302 9.82 -13.97 -4.44
CA SER A 302 8.64 -14.70 -4.90
C SER A 302 8.12 -15.63 -3.81
N VAL A 303 6.81 -15.86 -3.82
CA VAL A 303 6.13 -16.85 -2.97
C VAL A 303 5.31 -17.80 -3.84
N ALA A 304 5.18 -19.05 -3.44
CA ALA A 304 4.39 -20.05 -4.13
C ALA A 304 3.59 -20.85 -3.10
N GLN A 305 2.32 -21.11 -3.40
CA GLN A 305 1.55 -22.14 -2.70
C GLN A 305 1.86 -23.52 -3.29
N GLU A 306 1.55 -24.59 -2.55
CA GLU A 306 1.77 -25.95 -3.03
C GLU A 306 1.02 -26.20 -4.34
N GLY A 307 1.75 -26.58 -5.40
CA GLY A 307 1.18 -26.83 -6.73
C GLY A 307 0.93 -25.58 -7.58
N GLU A 308 1.18 -24.37 -7.07
CA GLU A 308 1.03 -23.12 -7.82
C GLU A 308 2.37 -22.58 -8.35
N LYS A 309 2.30 -21.77 -9.41
CA LYS A 309 3.50 -21.09 -9.94
C LYS A 309 3.95 -20.00 -8.96
N PRO A 310 5.27 -19.77 -8.80
CA PRO A 310 5.77 -18.67 -8.00
C PRO A 310 5.23 -17.32 -8.49
N VAL A 311 4.67 -16.55 -7.56
CA VAL A 311 4.18 -15.19 -7.79
C VAL A 311 5.21 -14.22 -7.19
N ASN A 312 5.56 -13.17 -7.95
CA ASN A 312 6.45 -12.12 -7.48
C ASN A 312 5.78 -11.33 -6.35
N VAL A 313 6.56 -11.02 -5.30
CA VAL A 313 6.09 -10.27 -4.12
C VAL A 313 6.42 -8.79 -4.28
#